data_AF-A0A7J8M155-F1
#
_entry.id   AF-A0A7J8M155-F1
#
_cell.length_a   1.000
_cell.length_b   1.000
_cell.length_c   1.000
_cell.angle_alpha   90.00
_cell.angle_beta   90.00
_cell.angle_gamma   90.00
#
_symmetry.space_group_name_H-M   'P 1'
#
loop_
_entity.id
_entity.type
_entity.pdbx_description
1 polymer ?
#
loop_
_entity_poly.entity_id
_entity_poly.type
_entity_poly.pdbx_seq_one_letter_code
_entity_poly.pdbx_strand_id
1 'polypeptide(L)'
;MVEVLCRHVSDESPTVRCLCLRGLVKIPSVHIYQHTTQVLGVILALLDDLDESVQLTAVSCLLMILETSPKDAVEPILLNLSVRLRNLQISMNVKMRADAFAAFGALSNYGIGAHKDAFLEQIHATLPRLILHLHDDDLAVRHACRNTLKRFAPLMEIEGLLALFDSHRINSDHRSAYEDFVRDFTRQFVQHLFSRVDTFMASTIQALNSPWPIIQANAIYVSSSILSLSDDPNILALYHAQVFGMLVGKMSRSADAVVRARSSLAFSLLLKSTNLISWRAARLDQADSARKGS
;
A
#
# COMPACT_ATOMS: atom_id res chain seq x y z
N MET A 1 2.74 17.73 -34.51
CA MET A 1 3.23 16.37 -34.15
C MET A 1 2.51 15.82 -32.93
N VAL A 2 2.51 16.53 -31.79
CA VAL A 2 1.80 16.10 -30.56
C VAL A 2 0.32 15.80 -30.82
N GLU A 3 -0.39 16.73 -31.47
CA GLU A 3 -1.80 16.55 -31.82
C GLU A 3 -2.07 15.29 -32.66
N VAL A 4 -1.16 14.93 -33.56
CA VAL A 4 -1.31 13.74 -34.40
C VAL A 4 -1.19 12.49 -33.54
N LEU A 5 -0.17 12.42 -32.69
CA LEU A 5 0.01 11.28 -31.77
C LEU A 5 -1.14 11.16 -30.77
N CYS A 6 -1.67 12.28 -30.28
CA CYS A 6 -2.83 12.29 -29.38
C CYS A 6 -4.11 11.77 -30.04
N ARG A 7 -4.27 11.88 -31.37
CA ARG A 7 -5.45 11.32 -32.07
C ARG A 7 -5.45 9.80 -32.12
N HIS A 8 -4.27 9.17 -32.08
CA HIS A 8 -4.12 7.72 -32.13
C HIS A 8 -4.28 7.04 -30.76
N VAL A 9 -4.76 7.76 -29.76
CA VAL A 9 -5.08 7.22 -28.42
C VAL A 9 -6.31 6.31 -28.47
N SER A 10 -7.19 6.53 -29.44
CA SER A 10 -8.38 5.71 -29.70
C SER A 10 -8.19 4.76 -30.88
N ASP A 11 -6.95 4.47 -31.27
CA ASP A 11 -6.67 3.52 -32.36
C ASP A 11 -7.06 2.09 -31.95
N GLU A 12 -7.62 1.34 -32.89
CA GLU A 12 -8.04 -0.06 -32.67
C GLU A 12 -6.85 -0.97 -32.35
N SER A 13 -5.64 -0.61 -32.78
CA SER A 13 -4.43 -1.39 -32.51
C SER A 13 -3.78 -1.00 -31.17
N PRO A 14 -3.66 -1.94 -30.20
CA PRO A 14 -2.90 -1.72 -28.97
C PRO A 14 -1.44 -1.34 -29.24
N THR A 15 -0.86 -1.88 -30.31
CA THR A 15 0.52 -1.57 -30.72
C THR A 15 0.65 -0.12 -31.16
N VAL A 16 -0.30 0.40 -31.95
CA VAL A 16 -0.29 1.81 -32.37
C VAL A 16 -0.43 2.73 -31.15
N ARG A 17 -1.39 2.45 -30.26
CA ARG A 17 -1.56 3.21 -29.01
C ARG A 17 -0.27 3.25 -28.17
N CYS A 18 0.38 2.10 -27.98
CA CYS A 18 1.66 2.01 -27.27
C CYS A 18 2.76 2.85 -27.93
N LEU A 19 2.91 2.74 -29.26
CA LEU A 19 3.95 3.46 -30.00
C LEU A 19 3.71 4.98 -29.96
N CYS A 20 2.46 5.41 -30.13
CA CYS A 20 2.10 6.82 -30.03
C CYS A 20 2.38 7.39 -28.65
N LEU A 21 2.04 6.64 -27.58
CA LEU A 21 2.31 7.06 -26.21
C LEU A 21 3.80 7.18 -25.91
N ARG A 22 4.61 6.20 -26.35
CA ARG A 22 6.08 6.26 -26.24
C ARG A 22 6.66 7.42 -27.04
N GLY A 23 6.08 7.75 -28.18
CA GLY A 23 6.45 8.91 -28.98
C GLY A 23 6.21 10.22 -28.24
N LEU A 24 5.04 10.36 -27.59
CA LEU A 24 4.65 11.56 -26.84
C LEU A 24 5.64 11.91 -25.72
N VAL A 25 6.07 10.92 -24.93
CA VAL A 25 6.99 11.17 -23.80
C VAL A 25 8.46 11.36 -24.20
N LYS A 26 8.81 11.08 -25.47
CA LYS A 26 10.16 11.30 -26.00
C LYS A 26 10.35 12.66 -26.68
N ILE A 27 9.32 13.50 -26.70
CA ILE A 27 9.43 14.85 -27.25
C ILE A 27 10.40 15.66 -26.38
N PRO A 28 11.38 16.37 -26.98
CA PRO A 28 12.36 17.14 -26.22
C PRO A 28 11.70 18.09 -25.21
N SER A 29 12.29 18.21 -24.02
CA SER A 29 11.73 18.95 -22.88
C SER A 29 11.40 20.41 -23.19
N VAL A 30 12.13 21.03 -24.13
CA VAL A 30 11.88 22.41 -24.62
C VAL A 30 10.46 22.58 -25.16
N HIS A 31 9.87 21.52 -25.72
CA HIS A 31 8.50 21.52 -26.25
C HIS A 31 7.50 20.78 -25.35
N ILE A 32 7.97 19.96 -24.41
CA ILE A 32 7.09 19.15 -23.56
C ILE A 32 6.25 20.03 -22.64
N TYR A 33 6.83 21.13 -22.09
CA TYR A 33 6.12 22.02 -21.17
C TYR A 33 4.83 22.60 -21.75
N GLN A 34 4.79 22.88 -23.05
CA GLN A 34 3.60 23.40 -23.73
C GLN A 34 2.51 22.34 -23.90
N HIS A 35 2.87 21.06 -23.81
CA HIS A 35 2.00 19.93 -24.07
C HIS A 35 1.81 18.99 -22.88
N THR A 36 2.45 19.25 -21.72
CA THR A 36 2.45 18.34 -20.58
C THR A 36 1.04 18.00 -20.13
N THR A 37 0.14 18.99 -20.03
CA THR A 37 -1.27 18.76 -19.68
C THR A 37 -1.98 17.82 -20.66
N GLN A 38 -1.74 17.99 -21.96
CA GLN A 38 -2.33 17.14 -23.00
C GLN A 38 -1.76 15.70 -22.93
N VAL A 39 -0.44 15.57 -22.77
CA VAL A 39 0.24 14.27 -22.65
C VAL A 39 -0.23 13.53 -21.40
N LEU A 40 -0.33 14.22 -20.27
CA LEU A 40 -0.85 13.66 -19.02
C LEU A 40 -2.32 13.25 -19.14
N GLY A 41 -3.15 14.03 -19.84
CA GLY A 41 -4.54 13.66 -20.13
C GLY A 41 -4.64 12.37 -20.95
N VAL A 42 -3.77 12.21 -21.96
CA VAL A 42 -3.67 10.98 -22.75
C VAL A 42 -3.22 9.79 -21.89
N ILE A 43 -2.16 9.96 -21.10
CA ILE A 43 -1.67 8.91 -20.20
C ILE A 43 -2.78 8.50 -19.23
N LEU A 44 -3.48 9.45 -18.63
CA LEU A 44 -4.57 9.20 -17.70
C LEU A 44 -5.67 8.34 -18.32
N ALA A 45 -6.06 8.63 -19.58
CA ALA A 45 -7.05 7.84 -20.30
C ALA A 45 -6.57 6.41 -20.57
N LEU A 46 -5.28 6.23 -20.90
CA LEU A 46 -4.70 4.93 -21.24
C LEU A 46 -4.32 4.07 -20.02
N LEU A 47 -4.33 4.61 -18.81
CA LEU A 47 -4.16 3.81 -17.59
C LEU A 47 -5.35 2.85 -17.35
N ASP A 48 -6.53 3.14 -17.92
CA ASP A 48 -7.72 2.28 -17.87
C ASP A 48 -7.96 1.54 -19.20
N ASP A 49 -6.95 1.45 -20.06
CA ASP A 49 -7.11 0.78 -21.37
C ASP A 49 -7.51 -0.69 -21.21
N LEU A 50 -8.28 -1.23 -22.16
CA LEU A 50 -8.69 -2.64 -22.13
C LEU A 50 -7.52 -3.60 -22.34
N ASP A 51 -6.44 -3.15 -23.00
CA ASP A 51 -5.25 -3.94 -23.26
C ASP A 51 -4.17 -3.67 -22.20
N GLU A 52 -3.75 -4.73 -21.50
CA GLU A 52 -2.77 -4.64 -20.42
C GLU A 52 -1.41 -4.10 -20.90
N SER A 53 -1.01 -4.34 -22.16
CA SER A 53 0.25 -3.80 -22.70
C SER A 53 0.21 -2.28 -22.86
N VAL A 54 -0.97 -1.73 -23.15
CA VAL A 54 -1.22 -0.29 -23.24
C VAL A 54 -1.20 0.33 -21.86
N GLN A 55 -1.90 -0.26 -20.88
CA GLN A 55 -1.84 0.16 -19.48
C GLN A 55 -0.40 0.19 -18.95
N LEU A 56 0.39 -0.85 -19.26
CA LEU A 56 1.79 -0.95 -18.84
C LEU A 56 2.64 0.14 -19.48
N THR A 57 2.43 0.38 -20.77
CA THR A 57 3.10 1.47 -21.48
C THR A 57 2.71 2.82 -20.87
N ALA A 58 1.45 3.01 -20.48
CA ALA A 58 0.96 4.24 -19.88
C ALA A 58 1.58 4.53 -18.52
N VAL A 59 1.64 3.55 -17.61
CA VAL A 59 2.26 3.76 -16.30
C VAL A 59 3.79 3.95 -16.40
N SER A 60 4.47 3.25 -17.31
CA SER A 60 5.89 3.49 -17.60
C SER A 60 6.13 4.89 -18.17
N CYS A 61 5.26 5.37 -19.07
CA CYS A 61 5.34 6.72 -19.64
C CYS A 61 5.05 7.80 -18.60
N LEU A 62 4.10 7.56 -17.69
CA LEU A 62 3.82 8.44 -16.56
C LEU A 62 5.08 8.67 -15.72
N LEU A 63 5.76 7.60 -15.31
CA LEU A 63 6.99 7.67 -14.52
C LEU A 63 8.08 8.52 -15.18
N MET A 64 8.20 8.45 -16.51
CA MET A 64 9.23 9.18 -17.26
C MET A 64 9.06 10.69 -17.17
N ILE A 65 7.81 11.18 -17.18
CA ILE A 65 7.53 12.61 -17.27
C ILE A 65 7.15 13.23 -15.93
N LEU A 66 6.70 12.41 -14.95
CA LEU A 66 6.10 12.91 -13.73
C LEU A 66 7.08 13.80 -12.94
N GLU A 67 8.32 13.37 -12.69
CA GLU A 67 9.30 14.18 -11.93
C GLU A 67 9.62 15.56 -12.56
N THR A 68 9.42 15.70 -13.87
CA THR A 68 9.70 16.96 -14.61
C THR A 68 8.45 17.78 -14.93
N SER A 69 7.26 17.26 -14.61
CA SER A 69 5.99 17.90 -14.96
C SER A 69 5.70 19.09 -14.03
N PRO A 70 5.23 20.22 -14.56
CA PRO A 70 4.89 21.38 -13.74
C PRO A 70 3.63 21.09 -12.91
N LYS A 71 3.52 21.72 -11.74
CA LYS A 71 2.48 21.40 -10.74
C LYS A 71 1.07 21.65 -11.26
N ASP A 72 0.86 22.77 -11.94
CA ASP A 72 -0.38 23.18 -12.57
C ASP A 72 -0.91 22.18 -13.62
N ALA A 73 -0.04 21.36 -14.22
CA ALA A 73 -0.44 20.31 -15.14
C ALA A 73 -0.89 19.01 -14.44
N VAL A 74 -0.35 18.70 -13.25
CA VAL A 74 -0.61 17.43 -12.54
C VAL A 74 -1.71 17.58 -11.49
N GLU A 75 -1.73 18.69 -10.75
CA GLU A 75 -2.68 18.97 -9.68
C GLU A 75 -4.16 18.72 -10.08
N PRO A 76 -4.65 19.16 -11.26
CA PRO A 76 -6.03 18.94 -11.67
C PRO A 76 -6.43 17.46 -11.85
N ILE A 77 -5.46 16.58 -12.09
CA ILE A 77 -5.69 15.15 -12.35
C ILE A 77 -5.11 14.24 -11.25
N LEU A 78 -4.54 14.81 -10.19
CA LEU A 78 -3.81 14.09 -9.14
C LEU A 78 -4.62 12.94 -8.52
N LEU A 79 -5.88 13.20 -8.14
CA LEU A 79 -6.75 12.18 -7.53
C LEU A 79 -7.16 11.10 -8.54
N ASN A 80 -7.40 11.50 -9.79
CA ASN A 80 -7.72 10.57 -10.87
C ASN A 80 -6.55 9.63 -11.19
N LEU A 81 -5.32 10.14 -11.17
CA LEU A 81 -4.10 9.33 -11.26
C LEU A 81 -3.98 8.38 -10.07
N SER A 82 -4.18 8.89 -8.85
CA SER A 82 -4.08 8.09 -7.62
C SER A 82 -5.01 6.87 -7.63
N VAL A 83 -6.27 7.08 -8.04
CA VAL A 83 -7.27 6.00 -8.14
C VAL A 83 -6.86 4.94 -9.17
N ARG A 84 -6.45 5.35 -10.37
CA ARG A 84 -6.04 4.44 -11.45
C ARG A 84 -4.79 3.66 -11.11
N LEU A 85 -3.79 4.32 -10.52
CA LEU A 85 -2.57 3.67 -10.07
C LEU A 85 -2.85 2.61 -9.00
N ARG A 86 -3.80 2.85 -8.07
CA ARG A 86 -4.23 1.79 -7.14
C ARG A 86 -4.80 0.58 -7.85
N ASN A 87 -5.55 0.75 -8.93
CA ASN A 87 -6.10 -0.39 -9.67
C ASN A 87 -4.98 -1.21 -10.33
N LEU A 88 -3.94 -0.56 -10.85
CA LEU A 88 -2.80 -1.24 -11.47
C LEU A 88 -1.91 -1.98 -10.47
N GLN A 89 -1.90 -1.59 -9.19
CA GLN A 89 -1.14 -2.27 -8.12
C GLN A 89 -1.64 -3.69 -7.80
N ILE A 90 -2.80 -4.11 -8.29
CA ILE A 90 -3.29 -5.50 -8.14
C ILE A 90 -3.14 -6.34 -9.41
N SER A 91 -2.50 -5.82 -10.46
CA SER A 91 -2.22 -6.59 -11.67
C SER A 91 -1.33 -7.80 -11.35
N MET A 92 -1.55 -8.92 -12.05
CA MET A 92 -0.65 -10.08 -12.00
C MET A 92 0.73 -9.78 -12.61
N ASN A 93 0.80 -8.79 -13.51
CA ASN A 93 2.04 -8.31 -14.09
C ASN A 93 2.89 -7.59 -13.03
N VAL A 94 4.03 -8.18 -12.72
CA VAL A 94 4.98 -7.67 -11.71
C VAL A 94 5.47 -6.26 -12.04
N LYS A 95 5.80 -6.01 -13.31
CA LYS A 95 6.26 -4.70 -13.76
C LYS A 95 5.16 -3.65 -13.63
N MET A 96 3.92 -4.00 -13.97
CA MET A 96 2.76 -3.12 -13.77
C MET A 96 2.65 -2.70 -12.31
N ARG A 97 2.69 -3.66 -11.36
CA ARG A 97 2.62 -3.35 -9.93
C ARG A 97 3.77 -2.45 -9.48
N ALA A 98 5.00 -2.79 -9.85
CA ALA A 98 6.19 -2.02 -9.48
C ALA A 98 6.11 -0.58 -10.01
N ASP A 99 5.79 -0.41 -11.29
CA ASP A 99 5.65 0.92 -11.91
C ASP A 99 4.49 1.70 -11.27
N ALA A 100 3.37 1.05 -10.95
CA ALA A 100 2.22 1.70 -10.32
C ALA A 100 2.50 2.16 -8.88
N PHE A 101 3.23 1.36 -8.08
CA PHE A 101 3.68 1.80 -6.76
C PHE A 101 4.63 2.99 -6.86
N ALA A 102 5.63 2.92 -7.76
CA ALA A 102 6.61 3.97 -7.94
C ALA A 102 5.97 5.28 -8.43
N ALA A 103 5.05 5.20 -9.40
CA ALA A 103 4.35 6.36 -9.94
C ALA A 103 3.51 7.05 -8.87
N PHE A 104 2.85 6.27 -8.01
CA PHE A 104 2.08 6.82 -6.90
C PHE A 104 3.00 7.48 -5.86
N GLY A 105 4.15 6.89 -5.55
CA GLY A 105 5.16 7.56 -4.74
C GLY A 105 5.61 8.89 -5.33
N ALA A 106 5.79 8.97 -6.65
CA ALA A 106 6.15 10.22 -7.32
C ALA A 106 5.03 11.29 -7.29
N LEU A 107 3.76 10.90 -7.14
CA LEU A 107 2.66 11.85 -6.94
C LEU A 107 2.77 12.66 -5.64
N SER A 108 3.58 12.24 -4.68
CA SER A 108 3.84 12.99 -3.44
C SER A 108 4.38 14.40 -3.67
N ASN A 109 5.04 14.66 -4.80
CA ASN A 109 5.53 15.99 -5.17
C ASN A 109 4.39 17.00 -5.43
N TYR A 110 3.17 16.50 -5.67
CA TYR A 110 1.98 17.27 -6.02
C TYR A 110 0.90 17.24 -4.93
N GLY A 111 1.00 16.31 -3.96
CA GLY A 111 0.08 16.15 -2.84
C GLY A 111 0.29 17.16 -1.72
N ILE A 112 0.49 18.43 -2.05
CA ILE A 112 0.76 19.51 -1.09
C ILE A 112 -0.28 20.64 -1.21
N GLY A 113 -0.22 21.62 -0.31
CA GLY A 113 -1.11 22.80 -0.36
C GLY A 113 -2.59 22.41 -0.33
N ALA A 114 -3.38 22.95 -1.27
CA ALA A 114 -4.82 22.73 -1.36
C ALA A 114 -5.22 21.26 -1.61
N HIS A 115 -4.31 20.43 -2.13
CA HIS A 115 -4.56 19.02 -2.43
C HIS A 115 -4.07 18.06 -1.35
N LYS A 116 -3.40 18.56 -0.30
CA LYS A 116 -2.75 17.73 0.73
C LYS A 116 -3.71 16.74 1.36
N ASP A 117 -4.84 17.20 1.90
CA ASP A 117 -5.77 16.33 2.64
C ASP A 117 -6.40 15.26 1.74
N ALA A 118 -6.85 15.65 0.54
CA ALA A 118 -7.43 14.72 -0.41
C ALA A 118 -6.42 13.66 -0.89
N PHE A 119 -5.16 14.05 -1.09
CA PHE A 119 -4.09 13.12 -1.44
C PHE A 119 -3.70 12.23 -0.27
N LEU A 120 -3.72 12.75 0.96
CA LEU A 120 -3.45 11.98 2.18
C LEU A 120 -4.49 10.85 2.38
N GLU A 121 -5.76 11.08 2.03
CA GLU A 121 -6.77 10.00 1.98
C GLU A 121 -6.39 8.91 0.96
N GLN A 122 -5.80 9.29 -0.19
CA GLN A 122 -5.32 8.31 -1.16
C GLN A 122 -4.12 7.51 -0.64
N ILE A 123 -3.22 8.15 0.11
CA ILE A 123 -2.10 7.50 0.81
C ILE A 123 -2.64 6.46 1.81
N HIS A 124 -3.55 6.87 2.69
CA HIS A 124 -4.13 5.98 3.71
C HIS A 124 -4.87 4.79 3.09
N ALA A 125 -5.61 5.00 2.01
CA ALA A 125 -6.29 3.92 1.28
C ALA A 125 -5.31 2.90 0.66
N THR A 126 -4.08 3.32 0.36
CA THR A 126 -3.05 2.47 -0.28
C THR A 126 -2.10 1.84 0.73
N LEU A 127 -1.99 2.43 1.92
CA LEU A 127 -1.04 2.05 2.94
C LEU A 127 -1.08 0.56 3.31
N PRO A 128 -2.24 -0.10 3.52
CA PRO A 128 -2.27 -1.54 3.77
C PRO A 128 -1.51 -2.31 2.70
N ARG A 129 -1.78 -2.00 1.43
CA ARG A 129 -1.15 -2.69 0.30
C ARG A 129 0.36 -2.46 0.25
N LEU A 130 0.84 -1.24 0.48
CA LEU A 130 2.28 -0.97 0.54
C LEU A 130 2.97 -1.80 1.63
N ILE A 131 2.39 -1.85 2.83
CA ILE A 131 2.93 -2.62 3.95
C ILE A 131 2.95 -4.12 3.64
N LEU A 132 1.95 -4.63 2.91
CA LEU A 132 1.91 -6.02 2.49
C LEU A 132 2.94 -6.36 1.41
N HIS A 133 3.22 -5.43 0.49
CA HIS A 133 4.16 -5.64 -0.63
C HIS A 133 5.61 -5.24 -0.29
N LEU A 134 5.89 -4.69 0.89
CA LEU A 134 7.25 -4.46 1.40
C LEU A 134 8.12 -5.74 1.42
N HIS A 135 7.47 -6.90 1.54
CA HIS A 135 8.08 -8.22 1.40
C HIS A 135 7.32 -9.05 0.37
N ASP A 136 7.29 -8.57 -0.87
CA ASP A 136 6.83 -9.31 -2.07
C ASP A 136 7.85 -10.39 -2.48
N ASP A 137 7.54 -11.32 -3.38
CA ASP A 137 8.55 -12.25 -3.92
C ASP A 137 9.47 -11.54 -4.94
N ASP A 138 8.97 -10.48 -5.59
CA ASP A 138 9.72 -9.70 -6.56
C ASP A 138 10.42 -8.48 -5.95
N LEU A 139 11.72 -8.35 -6.24
CA LEU A 139 12.56 -7.27 -5.71
C LEU A 139 12.16 -5.88 -6.23
N ALA A 140 11.73 -5.75 -7.48
CA ALA A 140 11.33 -4.47 -8.05
C ALA A 140 10.09 -3.93 -7.34
N VAL A 141 9.13 -4.80 -7.02
CA VAL A 141 7.95 -4.43 -6.22
C VAL A 141 8.36 -4.00 -4.81
N ARG A 142 9.24 -4.74 -4.13
CA ARG A 142 9.75 -4.34 -2.80
C ARG A 142 10.38 -2.95 -2.83
N HIS A 143 11.28 -2.71 -3.79
CA HIS A 143 11.96 -1.42 -3.93
C HIS A 143 10.98 -0.28 -4.20
N ALA A 144 10.00 -0.50 -5.09
CA ALA A 144 8.95 0.47 -5.35
C ALA A 144 8.16 0.81 -4.07
N CYS A 145 7.71 -0.19 -3.31
CA CYS A 145 6.97 0.04 -2.06
C CYS A 145 7.80 0.79 -1.00
N ARG A 146 9.08 0.42 -0.82
CA ARG A 146 9.99 1.10 0.13
C ARG A 146 10.17 2.57 -0.23
N ASN A 147 10.43 2.86 -1.49
CA ASN A 147 10.63 4.23 -1.96
C ASN A 147 9.34 5.05 -1.86
N THR A 148 8.19 4.45 -2.17
CA THR A 148 6.89 5.10 -2.03
C THR A 148 6.57 5.44 -0.58
N LEU A 149 6.85 4.53 0.37
CA LEU A 149 6.64 4.82 1.80
C LEU A 149 7.53 5.97 2.29
N LYS A 150 8.80 6.03 1.87
CA LYS A 150 9.69 7.15 2.19
C LYS A 150 9.15 8.49 1.66
N ARG A 151 8.56 8.50 0.47
CA ARG A 151 7.93 9.71 -0.09
C ARG A 151 6.62 10.09 0.60
N PHE A 152 5.90 9.12 1.16
CA PHE A 152 4.68 9.38 1.93
C PHE A 152 4.95 9.86 3.36
N ALA A 153 6.06 9.45 3.97
CA ALA A 153 6.38 9.74 5.37
C ALA A 153 6.25 11.23 5.74
N PRO A 154 6.84 12.17 4.98
CA PRO A 154 6.73 13.61 5.28
C PRO A 154 5.31 14.16 5.20
N LEU A 155 4.43 13.55 4.38
CA LEU A 155 3.04 13.99 4.19
C LEU A 155 2.12 13.52 5.31
N MET A 156 2.47 12.40 5.98
CA MET A 156 1.68 11.84 7.07
C MET A 156 1.91 12.56 8.40
N GLU A 157 2.99 13.33 8.55
CA GLU A 157 3.30 14.16 9.73
C GLU A 157 3.29 13.39 11.06
N ILE A 158 3.64 12.09 11.02
CA ILE A 158 3.82 11.26 12.21
C ILE A 158 5.31 10.94 12.34
N GLU A 159 5.97 11.60 13.29
CA GLU A 159 7.43 11.52 13.49
C GLU A 159 7.93 10.07 13.63
N GLY A 160 7.18 9.24 14.38
CA GLY A 160 7.53 7.83 14.55
C GLY A 160 7.43 6.99 13.26
N LEU A 161 6.52 7.34 12.34
CA LEU A 161 6.44 6.70 11.02
C LEU A 161 7.55 7.22 10.09
N LEU A 162 7.87 8.51 10.16
CA LEU A 162 8.98 9.09 9.40
C LEU A 162 10.30 8.40 9.72
N ALA A 163 10.65 8.33 11.02
CA ALA A 163 11.86 7.64 11.47
C ALA A 163 11.87 6.15 11.09
N LEU A 164 10.71 5.49 11.12
CA LEU A 164 10.60 4.08 10.76
C LEU A 164 10.79 3.84 9.26
N PHE A 165 10.25 4.71 8.40
CA PHE A 165 10.36 4.57 6.95
C PHE A 165 11.74 4.95 6.41
N ASP A 166 12.47 5.82 7.11
CA ASP A 166 13.87 6.15 6.80
C ASP A 166 14.89 5.16 7.38
N SER A 167 14.45 4.27 8.28
CA SER A 167 15.31 3.25 8.89
C SER A 167 15.91 2.30 7.86
N HIS A 168 17.19 1.96 8.03
CA HIS A 168 17.88 0.93 7.22
C HIS A 168 17.16 -0.42 7.25
N ARG A 169 16.38 -0.71 8.31
CA ARG A 169 15.62 -1.96 8.47
C ARG A 169 14.62 -2.19 7.34
N ILE A 170 13.99 -1.12 6.83
CA ILE A 170 13.02 -1.24 5.75
C ILE A 170 13.67 -1.74 4.45
N ASN A 171 14.99 -1.58 4.30
CA ASN A 171 15.74 -2.01 3.12
C ASN A 171 16.24 -3.46 3.19
N SER A 172 15.98 -4.18 4.29
CA SER A 172 16.39 -5.58 4.44
C SER A 172 15.46 -6.52 3.69
N ASP A 173 16.03 -7.50 2.99
CA ASP A 173 15.28 -8.57 2.31
C ASP A 173 14.96 -9.75 3.23
N HIS A 174 15.45 -9.74 4.46
CA HIS A 174 15.15 -10.77 5.43
C HIS A 174 13.73 -10.65 5.97
N ARG A 175 13.03 -11.79 6.01
CA ARG A 175 11.67 -11.87 6.54
C ARG A 175 11.55 -11.43 7.99
N SER A 176 12.54 -11.72 8.84
CA SER A 176 12.56 -11.26 10.23
C SER A 176 12.59 -9.73 10.35
N ALA A 177 13.37 -9.06 9.49
CA ALA A 177 13.43 -7.60 9.47
C ALA A 177 12.09 -6.98 9.04
N TYR A 178 11.39 -7.60 8.08
CA TYR A 178 10.02 -7.21 7.73
C TYR A 178 9.06 -7.38 8.93
N GLU A 179 9.17 -8.48 9.67
CA GLU A 179 8.31 -8.78 10.81
C GLU A 179 8.54 -7.85 12.00
N ASP A 180 9.80 -7.46 12.23
CA ASP A 180 10.15 -6.43 13.21
C ASP A 180 9.62 -5.05 12.77
N PHE A 181 9.79 -4.70 11.48
CA PHE A 181 9.23 -3.47 10.92
C PHE A 181 7.72 -3.41 11.09
N VAL A 182 6.98 -4.48 10.77
CA VAL A 182 5.52 -4.51 10.90
C VAL A 182 5.10 -4.31 12.34
N ARG A 183 5.79 -4.91 13.32
CA ARG A 183 5.47 -4.72 14.74
C ARG A 183 5.67 -3.26 15.17
N ASP A 184 6.75 -2.63 14.74
CA ASP A 184 7.03 -1.23 15.05
C ASP A 184 6.06 -0.27 14.32
N PHE A 185 5.74 -0.56 13.06
CA PHE A 185 4.72 0.14 12.28
C PHE A 185 3.36 0.05 12.96
N THR A 186 2.93 -1.16 13.35
CA THR A 186 1.64 -1.37 14.01
C THR A 186 1.53 -0.56 15.30
N ARG A 187 2.59 -0.49 16.11
CA ARG A 187 2.59 0.32 17.34
C ARG A 187 2.34 1.79 17.04
N GLN A 188 3.04 2.35 16.06
CA GLN A 188 2.85 3.74 15.61
C GLN A 188 1.46 3.95 15.00
N PHE A 189 1.00 3.00 14.20
CA PHE A 189 -0.27 3.07 13.48
C PHE A 189 -1.47 3.04 14.43
N VAL A 190 -1.52 2.10 15.38
CA VAL A 190 -2.62 2.05 16.36
C VAL A 190 -2.60 3.26 17.28
N GLN A 191 -1.41 3.76 17.65
CA GLN A 191 -1.29 4.93 18.53
C GLN A 191 -1.73 6.24 17.86
N HIS A 192 -1.35 6.47 16.60
CA HIS A 192 -1.53 7.77 15.94
C HIS A 192 -2.66 7.80 14.91
N LEU A 193 -3.09 6.63 14.41
CA LEU A 193 -4.10 6.49 13.36
C LEU A 193 -5.23 5.54 13.79
N PHE A 194 -5.60 5.56 15.07
CA PHE A 194 -6.62 4.67 15.65
C PHE A 194 -7.96 4.71 14.88
N SER A 195 -8.39 5.87 14.41
CA SER A 195 -9.62 6.04 13.63
C SER A 195 -9.59 5.35 12.26
N ARG A 196 -8.40 4.97 11.78
CA ARG A 196 -8.19 4.29 10.48
C ARG A 196 -7.97 2.79 10.64
N VAL A 197 -7.84 2.28 11.87
CA VAL A 197 -7.57 0.86 12.14
C VAL A 197 -8.63 -0.03 11.51
N ASP A 198 -9.91 0.36 11.59
CA ASP A 198 -11.02 -0.40 10.99
C ASP A 198 -10.85 -0.59 9.47
N THR A 199 -10.71 0.52 8.73
CA THR A 199 -10.54 0.49 7.27
C THR A 199 -9.26 -0.22 6.84
N PHE A 200 -8.18 -0.05 7.61
CA PHE A 200 -6.90 -0.73 7.37
C PHE A 200 -7.03 -2.24 7.60
N MET A 201 -7.71 -2.66 8.66
CA MET A 201 -7.98 -4.06 8.97
C MET A 201 -8.86 -4.71 7.90
N ALA A 202 -9.95 -4.06 7.47
CA ALA A 202 -10.80 -4.55 6.40
C ALA A 202 -10.00 -4.81 5.10
N SER A 203 -9.15 -3.85 4.71
CA SER A 203 -8.27 -3.98 3.53
C SER A 203 -7.24 -5.11 3.69
N THR A 204 -6.68 -5.24 4.89
CA THR A 204 -5.72 -6.31 5.21
C THR A 204 -6.40 -7.67 5.16
N ILE A 205 -7.62 -7.80 5.69
CA ILE A 205 -8.41 -9.04 5.69
C ILE A 205 -8.74 -9.47 4.26
N GLN A 206 -9.11 -8.54 3.39
CA GLN A 206 -9.33 -8.84 1.98
C GLN A 206 -8.08 -9.47 1.32
N ALA A 207 -6.88 -9.00 1.69
CA ALA A 207 -5.62 -9.52 1.16
C ALA A 207 -5.28 -10.95 1.62
N LEU A 208 -5.97 -11.53 2.62
CA LEU A 208 -5.82 -12.97 2.93
C LEU A 208 -6.30 -13.88 1.78
N ASN A 209 -7.03 -13.32 0.81
CA ASN A 209 -7.46 -14.02 -0.40
C ASN A 209 -6.68 -13.57 -1.65
N SER A 210 -5.56 -12.86 -1.49
CA SER A 210 -4.73 -12.44 -2.63
C SER A 210 -4.20 -13.64 -3.42
N PRO A 211 -3.98 -13.52 -4.75
CA PRO A 211 -3.43 -14.61 -5.55
C PRO A 211 -1.97 -14.95 -5.18
N TRP A 212 -1.25 -14.05 -4.50
CA TRP A 212 0.14 -14.27 -4.10
C TRP A 212 0.23 -14.84 -2.67
N PRO A 213 0.80 -16.05 -2.49
CA PRO A 213 0.92 -16.66 -1.15
C PRO A 213 1.70 -15.81 -0.16
N ILE A 214 2.76 -15.11 -0.61
CA ILE A 214 3.55 -14.25 0.26
C ILE A 214 2.74 -13.06 0.80
N ILE A 215 1.83 -12.51 -0.02
CA ILE A 215 0.96 -11.40 0.37
C ILE A 215 -0.12 -11.88 1.35
N GLN A 216 -0.68 -13.09 1.17
CA GLN A 216 -1.56 -13.71 2.17
C GLN A 216 -0.82 -13.88 3.51
N ALA A 217 0.40 -14.39 3.47
CA ALA A 217 1.26 -14.58 4.63
C ALA A 217 1.59 -13.26 5.34
N ASN A 218 1.80 -12.18 4.59
CA ASN A 218 2.00 -10.83 5.12
C ASN A 218 0.72 -10.30 5.77
N ALA A 219 -0.43 -10.51 5.13
CA ALA A 219 -1.72 -10.07 5.64
C ALA A 219 -2.11 -10.77 6.95
N ILE A 220 -1.81 -12.07 7.06
CA ILE A 220 -1.92 -12.84 8.30
C ILE A 220 -1.09 -12.19 9.42
N TYR A 221 0.17 -11.87 9.14
CA TYR A 221 1.07 -11.32 10.14
C TYR A 221 0.68 -9.90 10.56
N VAL A 222 0.32 -9.03 9.60
CA VAL A 222 -0.10 -7.64 9.86
C VAL A 222 -1.40 -7.60 10.66
N SER A 223 -2.44 -8.31 10.23
CA SER A 223 -3.73 -8.35 10.94
C SER A 223 -3.58 -8.88 12.37
N SER A 224 -2.78 -9.92 12.55
CA SER A 224 -2.53 -10.48 13.88
C SER A 224 -1.67 -9.56 14.75
N SER A 225 -0.71 -8.84 14.16
CA SER A 225 0.08 -7.82 14.86
C SER A 225 -0.81 -6.71 15.38
N ILE A 226 -1.73 -6.19 14.54
CA ILE A 226 -2.70 -5.16 14.93
C ILE A 226 -3.54 -5.65 16.12
N LEU A 227 -4.13 -6.84 16.02
CA LEU A 227 -4.94 -7.40 17.11
C LEU A 227 -4.13 -7.63 18.39
N SER A 228 -2.89 -8.10 18.28
CA SER A 228 -2.05 -8.37 19.46
C SER A 228 -1.57 -7.11 20.19
N LEU A 229 -1.54 -5.97 19.49
CA LEU A 229 -1.05 -4.69 19.99
C LEU A 229 -2.18 -3.66 20.20
N SER A 230 -3.42 -4.02 19.87
CA SER A 230 -4.59 -3.16 20.06
C SER A 230 -5.16 -3.35 21.46
N ASP A 231 -5.34 -2.23 22.17
CA ASP A 231 -6.09 -2.18 23.43
C ASP A 231 -7.56 -1.74 23.21
N ASP A 232 -7.97 -1.46 21.96
CA ASP A 232 -9.35 -1.06 21.63
C ASP A 232 -10.32 -2.27 21.66
N PRO A 233 -11.29 -2.30 22.60
CA PRO A 233 -12.22 -3.41 22.74
C PRO A 233 -13.15 -3.56 21.52
N ASN A 234 -13.47 -2.48 20.79
CA ASN A 234 -14.34 -2.56 19.61
C ASN A 234 -13.62 -3.26 18.46
N ILE A 235 -12.36 -2.89 18.21
CA ILE A 235 -11.52 -3.53 17.19
C ILE A 235 -11.33 -5.02 17.52
N LEU A 236 -11.05 -5.34 18.78
CA LEU A 236 -10.88 -6.72 19.21
C LEU A 236 -12.18 -7.52 19.04
N ALA A 237 -13.32 -6.98 19.47
CA ALA A 237 -14.62 -7.64 19.34
C ALA A 237 -15.00 -7.90 17.87
N LEU A 238 -14.72 -6.93 16.99
CA LEU A 238 -15.09 -7.02 15.58
C LEU A 238 -14.22 -8.04 14.82
N TYR A 239 -12.91 -8.04 15.07
CA TYR A 239 -11.96 -8.72 14.18
C TYR A 239 -11.33 -9.98 14.78
N HIS A 240 -11.27 -10.15 16.10
CA HIS A 240 -10.51 -11.25 16.71
C HIS A 240 -11.04 -12.63 16.29
N ALA A 241 -12.35 -12.87 16.42
CA ALA A 241 -12.96 -14.15 16.05
C ALA A 241 -12.82 -14.46 14.55
N GLN A 242 -13.02 -13.44 13.69
CA GLN A 242 -12.89 -13.57 12.25
C GLN A 242 -11.46 -13.94 11.84
N VAL A 243 -10.47 -13.15 12.28
CA VAL A 243 -9.06 -13.39 11.95
C VAL A 243 -8.62 -14.75 12.50
N PHE A 244 -8.95 -15.06 13.75
CA PHE A 244 -8.62 -16.36 14.36
C PHE A 244 -9.18 -17.55 13.57
N GLY A 245 -10.45 -17.49 13.15
CA GLY A 245 -11.06 -18.52 12.30
C GLY A 245 -10.35 -18.67 10.94
N MET A 246 -9.99 -17.55 10.31
CA MET A 246 -9.21 -17.55 9.06
C MET A 246 -7.83 -18.19 9.25
N LEU A 247 -7.14 -17.91 10.36
CA LEU A 247 -5.84 -18.51 10.66
C LEU A 247 -5.93 -20.03 10.78
N VAL A 248 -6.89 -20.55 11.54
CA VAL A 248 -7.09 -22.00 11.71
C VAL A 248 -7.38 -22.67 10.36
N GLY A 249 -8.24 -22.05 9.54
CA GLY A 249 -8.55 -22.53 8.21
C GLY A 249 -7.33 -22.57 7.29
N LYS A 250 -6.56 -21.46 7.21
CA LYS A 250 -5.37 -21.37 6.36
C LYS A 250 -4.24 -22.29 6.84
N MET A 251 -4.05 -22.44 8.15
CA MET A 251 -3.06 -23.34 8.74
C MET A 251 -3.25 -24.79 8.32
N SER A 252 -4.50 -25.25 8.26
CA SER A 252 -4.84 -26.64 7.97
C SER A 252 -5.04 -26.93 6.48
N ARG A 253 -5.51 -25.94 5.70
CA ARG A 253 -6.00 -26.17 4.32
C ARG A 253 -5.23 -25.45 3.22
N SER A 254 -4.36 -24.48 3.53
CA SER A 254 -3.62 -23.79 2.47
C SER A 254 -2.65 -24.73 1.77
N ALA A 255 -2.56 -24.66 0.44
CA ALA A 255 -1.57 -25.40 -0.35
C ALA A 255 -0.14 -24.88 -0.09
N ASP A 256 0.00 -23.59 0.24
CA ASP A 256 1.28 -22.92 0.37
C ASP A 256 1.89 -23.06 1.77
N ALA A 257 3.10 -23.62 1.84
CA ALA A 257 3.81 -23.82 3.10
C ALA A 257 4.05 -22.50 3.85
N VAL A 258 4.34 -21.41 3.13
CA VAL A 258 4.55 -20.07 3.72
C VAL A 258 3.30 -19.56 4.43
N VAL A 259 2.12 -19.79 3.84
CA VAL A 259 0.84 -19.37 4.43
C VAL A 259 0.56 -20.21 5.67
N ARG A 260 0.70 -21.54 5.62
CA ARG A 260 0.52 -22.42 6.78
C ARG A 260 1.43 -22.03 7.94
N ALA A 261 2.73 -21.86 7.67
CA ALA A 261 3.73 -21.50 8.68
C ALA A 261 3.42 -20.15 9.33
N ARG A 262 3.02 -19.15 8.54
CA ARG A 262 2.66 -17.83 9.08
C ARG A 262 1.35 -17.86 9.85
N SER A 263 0.37 -18.67 9.45
CA SER A 263 -0.83 -18.90 10.25
C SER A 263 -0.49 -19.49 11.62
N SER A 264 0.41 -20.48 11.70
CA SER A 264 0.85 -21.06 12.98
C SER A 264 1.56 -20.04 13.88
N LEU A 265 2.47 -19.24 13.31
CA LEU A 265 3.15 -18.18 14.05
C LEU A 265 2.16 -17.14 14.58
N ALA A 266 1.29 -16.64 13.71
CA ALA A 266 0.28 -15.63 14.05
C ALA A 266 -0.72 -16.13 15.10
N PHE A 267 -1.11 -17.40 15.03
CA PHE A 267 -1.94 -18.04 16.05
C PHE A 267 -1.27 -18.01 17.43
N SER A 268 0.03 -18.34 17.50
CA SER A 268 0.78 -18.28 18.75
C SER A 268 0.90 -16.86 19.32
N LEU A 269 0.98 -15.86 18.44
CA LEU A 269 1.05 -14.44 18.80
C LEU A 269 -0.27 -13.97 19.42
N LEU A 270 -1.41 -14.31 18.81
CA LEU A 270 -2.73 -13.97 19.35
C LEU A 270 -3.02 -14.69 20.69
N LEU A 271 -2.66 -15.97 20.82
CA LEU A 271 -2.85 -16.68 22.10
C LEU A 271 -2.07 -16.03 23.25
N LYS A 272 -0.83 -15.59 22.99
CA LYS A 272 -0.02 -14.90 23.99
C LYS A 272 -0.65 -13.57 24.40
N SER A 273 -1.18 -12.79 23.46
CA SER A 273 -1.85 -11.53 23.78
C SER A 273 -3.16 -11.73 24.56
N THR A 274 -3.99 -12.70 24.18
CA THR A 274 -5.23 -13.01 24.93
C THR A 274 -4.93 -13.43 26.37
N ASN A 275 -3.90 -14.26 26.56
CA ASN A 275 -3.45 -14.65 27.89
C ASN A 275 -2.95 -13.43 28.68
N LEU A 276 -2.14 -12.55 28.07
CA LEU A 276 -1.68 -11.32 28.73
C LEU A 276 -2.85 -10.41 29.16
N ILE A 277 -3.89 -10.27 28.34
CA ILE A 277 -5.09 -9.50 28.68
C ILE A 277 -5.83 -10.13 29.85
N SER A 278 -6.04 -11.46 29.82
CA SER A 278 -6.67 -12.20 30.92
C SER A 278 -5.90 -12.06 32.24
N TRP A 279 -4.56 -12.14 32.19
CA TRP A 279 -3.70 -11.94 33.36
C TRP A 279 -3.74 -10.50 33.90
N ARG A 280 -3.80 -9.49 33.03
CA ARG A 280 -3.94 -8.08 33.44
C ARG A 280 -5.30 -7.82 34.11
N ALA A 281 -6.39 -8.34 33.55
CA ALA A 281 -7.73 -8.23 34.12
C ALA A 281 -7.79 -8.86 35.52
N ALA A 282 -7.27 -10.08 35.68
CA ALA A 282 -7.23 -10.76 36.98
C ALA A 282 -6.45 -9.99 38.06
N ARG A 283 -5.37 -9.29 37.70
CA ARG A 283 -4.60 -8.44 38.65
C ARG A 283 -5.34 -7.17 39.06
N LEU A 284 -6.09 -6.56 38.14
CA LEU A 284 -6.90 -5.36 38.44
C LEU A 284 -8.04 -5.71 39.38
N ASP A 285 -8.75 -6.81 39.14
CA ASP A 285 -9.81 -7.31 40.03
C ASP A 285 -9.26 -7.60 41.45
N GLN A 286 -8.05 -8.16 41.53
CA GLN A 286 -7.40 -8.43 42.81
C GLN A 286 -7.00 -7.15 43.56
N ALA A 287 -6.52 -6.12 42.85
CA ALA A 287 -6.16 -4.82 43.44
C ALA A 287 -7.40 -4.02 43.91
N ASP A 288 -8.50 -4.08 43.17
CA ASP A 288 -9.76 -3.43 43.55
C ASP A 288 -10.46 -4.14 44.72
N SER A 289 -10.35 -5.47 44.79
CA SER A 289 -10.83 -6.24 45.95
C SER A 289 -10.05 -5.91 47.23
N ALA A 290 -8.74 -5.68 47.13
CA ALA A 290 -7.89 -5.30 48.26
C ALA A 290 -8.17 -3.87 48.76
N ARG A 291 -8.58 -2.96 47.88
CA ARG A 291 -8.97 -1.57 48.25
C ARG A 291 -10.37 -1.45 48.84
N LYS A 292 -11.28 -2.38 48.55
CA LYS A 292 -12.63 -2.42 49.12
C LYS A 292 -12.71 -3.15 50.47
N GLY A 293 -11.64 -3.84 50.86
CA GLY A 293 -11.53 -4.59 52.11
C GLY A 293 -10.76 -3.87 53.24
N SER A 294 -10.41 -2.59 53.06
CA SER A 294 -9.73 -1.74 54.06
C SER A 294 -10.62 -0.62 54.56
#